data_AF-A0A6F9CZT1-F1
#
_entry.id   AF-A0A6F9CZT1-F1
#
_cell.length_a   1.000
_cell.length_b   1.000
_cell.length_c   1.000
_cell.angle_alpha   90.00
_cell.angle_beta   90.00
_cell.angle_gamma   90.00
#
_symmetry.space_group_name_H-M   'P 1'
#
loop_
_entity.id
_entity.type
_entity.pdbx_description
1 polymer ?
#
loop_
_entity_poly.entity_id
_entity_poly.type
_entity_poly.pdbx_seq_one_letter_code
_entity_poly.pdbx_strand_id
1 'polypeptide(L)'
;EFSKEREKAKARGDFQKLREKQQLEEDLKGYLDWITQAEDIDPDNEDEEGYEEGKRNQNVAEDEVKTPCCGPFCRRWRRWNRFCRRKCRVAVKSVPFYWLVIILVFLNTLTISSEHYNQPDWLTQVQDVANKVLLGMFTCEMMTKMYSLGLQAYFVSLFNRFDCFVVCGGITETILVELAIMSPLGISVFRCSIASLLLLLFLFIIIFSLLGMQVFGGKFNFDETQTKRSTFDNFPQALLTVFQILTGEDWNAVMYDGIMAYGGPSSSGMIVSFYFIILFICGNYILLNVFLAIAVDNLADAESLNAPRDKKDEKKEEAPVEEEEDNAAAEEEEEEPEVPAGPRPAISELVKKEKITPIPDGSAFFIFSKTNPIRVGCHKLINHHIFTNLILVFIMLSSVSLAAEDPIRNFSARNIILGYFDYAFTAIFTVEILLKVLGYADYVFTRAFCRNTFNLLDLLVVGVSLVSFCIQSSAISVVKILRVLRVLRPLRAINRAKGLKHVVQCVFVAIRTIGNIMIVTTLLQFMFACIGVQLFKVN
;
A
#
# COMPACT_ATOMS: atom_id res chain seq x y z
N GLU A 1 25.78 7.08 10.97
CA GLU A 1 25.83 8.17 11.97
C GLU A 1 24.54 8.23 12.79
N PHE A 2 23.38 8.32 12.15
CA PHE A 2 22.07 8.26 12.82
C PHE A 2 21.84 7.01 13.68
N SER A 3 22.34 5.82 13.33
CA SER A 3 22.29 4.64 14.23
C SER A 3 23.03 4.86 15.55
N LYS A 4 24.10 5.67 15.56
CA LYS A 4 24.85 6.00 16.79
C LYS A 4 24.13 7.08 17.60
N GLU A 5 23.53 8.07 16.94
CA GLU A 5 22.65 9.04 17.62
C GLU A 5 21.39 8.37 18.18
N ARG A 6 20.85 7.37 17.48
CA ARG A 6 19.75 6.49 17.93
C ARG A 6 20.12 5.74 19.21
N GLU A 7 21.29 5.11 19.27
CA GLU A 7 21.73 4.41 20.48
C GLU A 7 21.87 5.38 21.67
N LYS A 8 22.36 6.60 21.43
CA LYS A 8 22.42 7.65 22.44
C LYS A 8 21.03 8.11 22.89
N ALA A 9 20.06 8.25 21.97
CA ALA A 9 18.68 8.63 22.29
C ALA A 9 17.94 7.51 23.04
N LYS A 10 18.14 6.24 22.65
CA LYS A 10 17.63 5.07 23.35
C LYS A 10 18.20 4.97 24.77
N ALA A 11 19.48 5.31 24.94
CA ALA A 11 20.13 5.43 26.25
C ALA A 11 19.62 6.62 27.09
N ARG A 12 18.96 7.62 26.49
CA ARG A 12 18.42 8.81 27.17
C ARG A 12 16.99 8.64 27.71
N GLY A 13 16.35 7.48 27.53
CA GLY A 13 15.06 7.17 28.16
C GLY A 13 13.83 7.84 27.53
N ASP A 14 14.00 8.66 26.50
CA ASP A 14 12.88 9.36 25.84
C ASP A 14 11.91 8.39 25.14
N PHE A 15 12.41 7.24 24.69
CA PHE A 15 11.60 6.16 24.15
C PHE A 15 10.63 5.55 25.18
N GLN A 16 11.07 5.44 26.43
CA GLN A 16 10.24 4.91 27.52
C GLN A 16 9.15 5.92 27.92
N LYS A 17 9.49 7.22 27.94
CA LYS A 17 8.52 8.30 28.14
C LYS A 17 7.46 8.37 27.04
N LEU A 18 7.83 8.18 25.77
CA LEU A 18 6.88 8.15 24.66
C LEU A 18 5.88 7.00 24.83
N ARG A 19 6.37 5.82 25.22
CA ARG A 19 5.55 4.63 25.48
C ARG A 19 4.60 4.82 26.66
N GLU A 20 5.08 5.38 27.77
CA GLU A 20 4.25 5.71 28.95
C GLU A 20 3.15 6.71 28.59
N LYS A 21 3.47 7.72 27.77
CA LYS A 21 2.49 8.71 27.32
C LYS A 21 1.42 8.10 26.42
N GLN A 22 1.80 7.24 25.46
CA GLN A 22 0.85 6.54 24.60
C GLN A 22 -0.08 5.62 25.41
N GLN A 23 0.47 4.87 26.37
CA GLN A 23 -0.33 4.01 27.24
C GLN A 23 -1.31 4.83 28.09
N LEU A 24 -0.85 5.95 28.67
CA LEU A 24 -1.71 6.87 29.44
C LEU A 24 -2.85 7.46 28.60
N GLU A 25 -2.62 7.78 27.32
CA GLU A 25 -3.67 8.29 26.42
C GLU A 25 -4.72 7.21 26.10
N GLU A 26 -4.30 5.95 25.89
CA GLU A 26 -5.23 4.81 25.72
C GLU A 26 -6.06 4.56 26.99
N ASP A 27 -5.39 4.52 28.14
CA ASP A 27 -6.04 4.30 29.44
C ASP A 27 -7.03 5.43 29.77
N LEU A 28 -6.64 6.69 29.56
CA LEU A 28 -7.51 7.86 29.77
C LEU A 28 -8.77 7.79 28.88
N LYS A 29 -8.62 7.37 27.62
CA LYS A 29 -9.75 7.20 26.70
C LYS A 29 -10.67 6.06 27.16
N GLY A 30 -10.11 4.96 27.68
CA GLY A 30 -10.86 3.86 28.27
C GLY A 30 -11.66 4.30 29.50
N TYR A 31 -11.03 5.04 30.42
CA TYR A 31 -11.71 5.61 31.59
C TYR A 31 -12.84 6.56 31.19
N LEU A 32 -12.63 7.42 30.19
CA LEU A 32 -13.67 8.33 29.70
C LEU A 32 -14.87 7.56 29.12
N ASP A 33 -14.63 6.45 28.41
CA ASP A 33 -15.69 5.60 27.86
C ASP A 33 -16.46 4.89 28.97
N TRP A 34 -15.78 4.40 30.02
CA TRP A 34 -16.44 3.83 31.20
C TRP A 34 -17.30 4.84 31.95
N ILE A 35 -16.82 6.07 32.14
CA ILE A 35 -17.60 7.16 32.75
C ILE A 35 -18.85 7.45 31.91
N THR A 36 -18.69 7.56 30.59
CA THR A 36 -19.81 7.80 29.67
C THR A 36 -20.83 6.65 29.70
N GLN A 37 -20.36 5.40 29.83
CA GLN A 37 -21.24 4.23 29.96
C GLN A 37 -21.97 4.21 31.29
N ALA A 38 -21.31 4.60 32.39
CA ALA A 38 -21.90 4.67 33.72
C ALA A 38 -23.00 5.74 33.83
N GLU A 39 -22.82 6.91 33.21
CA GLU A 39 -23.83 7.98 33.17
C GLU A 39 -25.12 7.58 32.43
N ASP A 40 -25.08 6.55 31.57
CA ASP A 40 -26.26 6.04 30.84
C ASP A 40 -26.99 4.87 31.56
N ILE A 41 -26.44 4.40 32.69
CA ILE A 41 -27.05 3.40 33.59
C ILE A 41 -27.77 4.18 34.70
N ASP A 42 -29.10 4.05 34.75
CA ASP A 42 -29.94 4.65 35.78
C ASP A 42 -30.15 3.59 36.88
N PRO A 43 -29.84 3.85 38.16
CA PRO A 43 -30.11 2.91 39.26
C PRO A 43 -31.61 2.65 39.48
N ASP A 44 -32.49 3.53 38.98
CA ASP A 44 -33.97 3.42 39.13
C ASP A 44 -34.61 2.24 38.36
N ASN A 45 -33.81 1.37 37.74
CA ASN A 45 -34.29 0.23 36.95
C ASN A 45 -34.17 -1.10 37.69
N GLU A 46 -33.68 -1.11 38.94
CA GLU A 46 -33.61 -2.30 39.81
C GLU A 46 -34.80 -2.44 40.78
N ASP A 47 -35.74 -1.49 40.79
CA ASP A 47 -36.86 -1.51 41.75
C ASP A 47 -38.07 -2.39 41.35
N GLU A 48 -38.04 -3.10 40.21
CA GLU A 48 -39.18 -3.95 39.77
C GLU A 48 -38.91 -5.47 39.70
N GLU A 49 -37.69 -5.96 39.90
CA GLU A 49 -37.43 -7.41 39.89
C GLU A 49 -36.41 -7.82 40.96
N GLY A 50 -36.88 -8.13 42.18
CA GLY A 50 -36.07 -8.85 43.16
C GLY A 50 -36.24 -8.39 44.61
N TYR A 51 -37.34 -8.78 45.25
CA TYR A 51 -37.32 -8.96 46.71
C TYR A 51 -36.38 -10.14 47.02
N GLU A 52 -35.18 -9.88 47.54
CA GLU A 52 -34.63 -10.50 48.76
C GLU A 52 -33.15 -10.15 49.01
N GLU A 53 -32.89 -9.75 50.26
CA GLU A 53 -31.66 -9.85 51.06
C GLU A 53 -30.35 -9.14 50.67
N GLY A 54 -29.90 -8.26 51.57
CA GLY A 54 -28.46 -8.03 51.78
C GLY A 54 -28.05 -6.64 52.25
N LYS A 55 -28.27 -6.30 53.52
CA LYS A 55 -27.74 -5.09 54.17
C LYS A 55 -26.20 -5.01 54.03
N ARG A 56 -25.67 -3.91 53.47
CA ARG A 56 -24.45 -3.30 54.02
C ARG A 56 -24.35 -1.80 53.74
N ASN A 57 -24.32 -1.05 54.85
CA ASN A 57 -24.06 0.38 55.02
C ASN A 57 -23.15 1.03 53.97
N GLN A 58 -23.56 2.20 53.49
CA GLN A 58 -22.80 3.42 53.78
C GLN A 58 -23.67 4.67 53.68
N ASN A 59 -23.69 5.41 54.79
CA ASN A 59 -24.28 6.74 54.91
C ASN A 59 -23.47 7.72 54.06
N VAL A 60 -24.09 8.31 53.05
CA VAL A 60 -23.76 9.66 52.60
C VAL A 60 -25.08 10.40 52.43
N ALA A 61 -25.29 11.39 53.29
CA ALA A 61 -26.34 12.37 53.10
C ALA A 61 -25.93 13.23 51.90
N GLU A 62 -26.52 12.96 50.74
CA GLU A 62 -26.53 13.91 49.63
C GLU A 62 -27.88 14.63 49.63
N ASP A 63 -27.78 15.96 49.74
CA ASP A 63 -28.90 16.88 49.63
C ASP A 63 -29.72 16.58 48.35
N GLU A 64 -30.97 16.16 48.55
CA GLU A 64 -31.98 16.19 47.50
C GLU A 64 -32.20 17.64 47.04
N VAL A 65 -31.38 18.09 46.08
CA VAL A 65 -31.79 19.17 45.18
C VAL A 65 -32.90 18.59 44.30
N LYS A 66 -34.14 18.66 44.81
CA LYS A 66 -35.36 18.46 44.03
C LYS A 66 -35.34 19.41 42.83
N THR A 67 -34.85 18.91 41.71
CA THR A 67 -35.06 19.56 40.41
C THR A 67 -36.57 19.62 40.15
N PRO A 68 -37.10 20.79 39.74
CA PRO A 68 -38.53 20.98 39.65
C PRO A 68 -39.12 20.16 38.49
N CYS A 69 -40.17 19.41 38.82
CA CYS A 69 -41.31 19.13 37.96
C CYS A 69 -41.03 18.56 36.55
N CYS A 70 -40.91 17.24 36.44
CA CYS A 70 -41.32 16.52 35.23
C CYS A 70 -42.60 15.75 35.51
N GLY A 71 -43.73 16.25 34.96
CA GLY A 71 -45.02 15.57 35.01
C GLY A 71 -44.97 14.18 34.33
N PRO A 72 -46.06 13.38 34.43
CA PRO A 72 -46.10 12.00 33.91
C PRO A 72 -45.70 11.91 32.43
N PHE A 73 -46.07 12.93 31.64
CA PHE A 73 -45.71 13.05 30.22
C PHE A 73 -44.20 13.23 29.99
N CYS A 74 -43.52 14.05 30.79
CA CYS A 74 -42.07 14.23 30.72
C CYS A 74 -41.31 12.98 31.17
N ARG A 75 -41.82 12.23 32.16
CA ARG A 75 -41.20 10.95 32.56
C ARG A 75 -41.32 9.88 31.47
N ARG A 76 -42.50 9.78 30.83
CA ARG A 76 -42.74 8.87 29.70
C ARG A 76 -41.92 9.24 28.47
N TRP A 77 -41.78 10.53 28.16
CA TRP A 77 -40.89 11.03 27.12
C TRP A 77 -39.42 10.73 27.40
N ARG A 78 -38.93 10.93 28.65
CA ARG A 78 -37.56 10.60 29.04
C ARG A 78 -37.28 9.10 28.92
N ARG A 79 -38.20 8.23 29.34
CA ARG A 79 -38.07 6.77 29.19
C ARG A 79 -38.04 6.36 27.72
N TRP A 80 -38.94 6.90 26.89
CA TRP A 80 -38.97 6.63 25.45
C TRP A 80 -37.71 7.14 24.74
N ASN A 81 -37.25 8.35 25.04
CA ASN A 81 -36.01 8.92 24.51
C ASN A 81 -34.78 8.09 24.90
N ARG A 82 -34.70 7.59 26.14
CA ARG A 82 -33.63 6.68 26.58
C ARG A 82 -33.66 5.34 25.85
N PHE A 83 -34.85 4.77 25.67
CA PHE A 83 -35.02 3.54 24.89
C PHE A 83 -34.59 3.72 23.42
N CYS A 84 -35.02 4.79 22.78
CA CYS A 84 -34.62 5.15 21.41
C CYS A 84 -33.10 5.36 21.31
N ARG A 85 -32.48 6.06 22.26
CA ARG A 85 -31.03 6.27 22.31
C ARG A 85 -30.25 4.96 22.47
N ARG A 86 -30.71 4.05 23.33
CA ARG A 86 -30.12 2.70 23.50
C ARG A 86 -30.22 1.88 22.20
N LYS A 87 -31.39 1.86 21.56
CA LYS A 87 -31.58 1.17 20.27
C LYS A 87 -30.71 1.76 19.16
N CYS A 88 -30.58 3.09 19.09
CA CYS A 88 -29.69 3.76 18.13
C CYS A 88 -28.21 3.42 18.39
N ARG A 89 -27.78 3.36 19.66
CA ARG A 89 -26.41 2.97 20.02
C ARG A 89 -26.09 1.53 19.60
N VAL A 90 -27.02 0.61 19.81
CA VAL A 90 -26.87 -0.78 19.35
C VAL A 90 -26.80 -0.85 17.82
N ALA A 91 -27.61 -0.05 17.11
CA ALA A 91 -27.54 0.04 15.65
C ALA A 91 -26.20 0.60 15.16
N VAL A 92 -25.71 1.70 15.73
CA VAL A 92 -24.43 2.34 15.34
C VAL A 92 -23.23 1.43 15.59
N LYS A 93 -23.26 0.64 16.67
CA LYS A 93 -22.20 -0.35 16.99
C LYS A 93 -22.33 -1.66 16.20
N SER A 94 -23.36 -1.81 15.36
CA SER A 94 -23.60 -3.06 14.63
C SER A 94 -22.70 -3.19 13.40
N VAL A 95 -22.27 -4.42 13.11
CA VAL A 95 -21.52 -4.78 11.89
C VAL A 95 -22.21 -4.33 10.59
N PRO A 96 -23.55 -4.48 10.40
CA PRO A 96 -24.19 -4.00 9.18
C PRO A 96 -24.14 -2.48 9.01
N PHE A 97 -24.20 -1.71 10.10
CA PHE A 97 -24.06 -0.25 10.03
C PHE A 97 -22.65 0.14 9.56
N TYR A 98 -21.61 -0.54 10.04
CA TYR A 98 -20.23 -0.34 9.57
C TYR A 98 -20.09 -0.61 8.06
N TRP A 99 -20.62 -1.72 7.55
CA TRP A 99 -20.59 -2.03 6.12
C TRP A 99 -21.40 -1.04 5.28
N LEU A 100 -22.54 -0.58 5.78
CA LEU A 100 -23.35 0.45 5.12
C LEU A 100 -22.53 1.72 4.91
N VAL A 101 -21.87 2.22 5.96
CA VAL A 101 -21.03 3.44 5.86
C VAL A 101 -19.89 3.26 4.86
N ILE A 102 -19.23 2.10 4.85
CA ILE A 102 -18.17 1.81 3.87
C ILE A 102 -18.71 1.84 2.44
N ILE A 103 -19.87 1.24 2.21
CA ILE A 103 -20.51 1.25 0.89
C ILE A 103 -20.83 2.69 0.46
N LEU A 104 -21.33 3.54 1.36
CA LEU A 104 -21.59 4.95 1.08
C LEU A 104 -20.31 5.71 0.71
N VAL A 105 -19.22 5.51 1.45
CA VAL A 105 -17.91 6.10 1.15
C VAL A 105 -17.40 5.64 -0.21
N PHE A 106 -17.55 4.35 -0.52
CA PHE A 106 -17.13 3.80 -1.82
C PHE A 106 -17.97 4.36 -2.97
N LEU A 107 -19.30 4.46 -2.81
CA LEU A 107 -20.19 5.08 -3.80
C LEU A 107 -19.84 6.56 -4.01
N ASN A 108 -19.58 7.32 -2.95
CA ASN A 108 -19.13 8.70 -3.06
C ASN A 108 -17.80 8.82 -3.82
N THR A 109 -16.86 7.92 -3.52
CA THR A 109 -15.57 7.86 -4.21
C THR A 109 -15.75 7.54 -5.70
N LEU A 110 -16.64 6.61 -6.04
CA LEU A 110 -16.97 6.27 -7.42
C LEU A 110 -17.60 7.46 -8.16
N THR A 111 -18.54 8.17 -7.54
CA THR A 111 -19.16 9.37 -8.11
C THR A 111 -18.10 10.40 -8.50
N ILE A 112 -17.18 10.74 -7.57
CA ILE A 112 -16.09 11.69 -7.82
C ILE A 112 -15.14 11.17 -8.93
N SER A 113 -14.84 9.87 -8.94
CA SER A 113 -13.90 9.28 -9.92
C SER A 113 -14.46 9.17 -11.33
N SER A 114 -15.79 9.16 -11.47
CA SER A 114 -16.46 9.00 -12.77
C SER A 114 -16.45 10.27 -13.63
N GLU A 115 -16.07 11.39 -13.02
CA GLU A 115 -16.04 12.68 -13.69
C GLU A 115 -14.92 12.74 -14.74
N HIS A 116 -15.27 13.21 -15.95
CA HIS A 116 -14.30 13.30 -17.05
C HIS A 116 -14.63 14.45 -18.01
N TYR A 117 -13.62 14.86 -18.78
CA TYR A 117 -13.75 15.90 -19.79
C TYR A 117 -14.71 15.48 -20.91
N ASN A 118 -15.56 16.41 -21.35
CA ASN A 118 -16.64 16.16 -22.33
C ASN A 118 -17.60 15.03 -21.92
N GLN A 119 -17.91 14.93 -20.62
CA GLN A 119 -18.91 13.99 -20.16
C GLN A 119 -20.33 14.38 -20.64
N PRO A 120 -21.20 13.40 -20.91
CA PRO A 120 -22.55 13.68 -21.34
C PRO A 120 -23.41 14.28 -20.22
N ASP A 121 -24.35 15.16 -20.56
CA ASP A 121 -25.18 15.89 -19.59
C ASP A 121 -25.94 14.99 -18.60
N TRP A 122 -26.35 13.80 -19.04
CA TRP A 122 -27.02 12.85 -18.17
C TRP A 122 -26.11 12.37 -17.02
N LEU A 123 -24.80 12.23 -17.27
CA LEU A 123 -23.86 11.80 -16.25
C LEU A 123 -23.65 12.91 -15.23
N THR A 124 -23.53 14.16 -15.69
CA THR A 124 -23.48 15.34 -14.81
C THR A 124 -24.70 15.41 -13.91
N GLN A 125 -25.90 15.24 -14.46
CA GLN A 125 -27.15 15.24 -13.68
C GLN A 125 -27.18 14.10 -12.64
N VAL A 126 -26.76 12.89 -13.03
CA VAL A 126 -26.69 11.75 -12.11
C VAL A 126 -25.68 12.01 -10.99
N GLN A 127 -24.52 12.57 -11.29
CA GLN A 127 -23.49 12.93 -10.30
C GLN A 127 -24.00 14.00 -9.32
N ASP A 128 -24.67 15.05 -9.80
CA ASP A 128 -25.24 16.09 -8.95
C ASP A 128 -26.31 15.54 -7.99
N VAL A 129 -27.21 14.70 -8.51
CA VAL A 129 -28.23 14.02 -7.68
C VAL A 129 -27.57 13.08 -6.68
N ALA A 130 -26.58 12.29 -7.11
CA ALA A 130 -25.85 11.37 -6.25
C ALA A 130 -25.13 12.11 -5.11
N ASN A 131 -24.44 13.22 -5.40
CA ASN A 131 -23.74 14.02 -4.39
C ASN A 131 -24.72 14.58 -3.33
N LYS A 132 -25.88 15.09 -3.74
CA LYS A 132 -26.93 15.57 -2.83
C LYS A 132 -27.50 14.42 -1.95
N VAL A 133 -27.76 13.26 -2.55
CA VAL A 133 -28.29 12.09 -1.83
C VAL A 133 -27.25 11.52 -0.85
N LEU A 134 -25.99 11.41 -1.27
CA LEU A 134 -24.88 10.93 -0.43
C LEU A 134 -24.62 11.88 0.75
N LEU A 135 -24.60 13.19 0.51
CA LEU A 135 -24.48 14.19 1.58
C LEU A 135 -25.64 14.08 2.58
N GLY A 136 -26.87 13.86 2.10
CA GLY A 136 -28.04 13.60 2.94
C GLY A 136 -27.86 12.35 3.82
N MET A 137 -27.36 11.26 3.24
CA MET A 137 -27.10 10.01 4.00
C MET A 137 -25.97 10.17 5.03
N PHE A 138 -24.87 10.87 4.70
CA PHE A 138 -23.82 11.20 5.67
C PHE A 138 -24.34 12.11 6.79
N THR A 139 -25.23 13.05 6.48
CA THR A 139 -25.89 13.89 7.49
C THR A 139 -26.72 13.04 8.45
N CYS A 140 -27.51 12.09 7.93
CA CYS A 140 -28.29 11.15 8.74
C CYS A 140 -27.39 10.27 9.62
N GLU A 141 -26.27 9.79 9.09
CA GLU A 141 -25.26 9.03 9.84
C GLU A 141 -24.72 9.86 11.01
N MET A 142 -24.24 11.07 10.73
CA MET A 142 -23.69 12.01 11.71
C MET A 142 -24.71 12.32 12.81
N MET A 143 -25.96 12.63 12.44
CA MET A 143 -27.04 12.90 13.40
C MET A 143 -27.34 11.68 14.28
N THR A 144 -27.36 10.48 13.71
CA THR A 144 -27.61 9.24 14.45
C THR A 144 -26.48 8.93 15.45
N LYS A 145 -25.22 9.17 15.07
CA LYS A 145 -24.06 9.06 15.97
C LYS A 145 -24.11 10.10 17.10
N MET A 146 -24.41 11.34 16.77
CA MET A 146 -24.48 12.43 17.76
C MET A 146 -25.61 12.20 18.78
N TYR A 147 -26.77 11.72 18.33
CA TYR A 147 -27.89 11.36 19.21
C TYR A 147 -27.59 10.14 20.09
N SER A 148 -26.98 9.09 19.53
CA SER A 148 -26.69 7.84 20.26
C SER A 148 -25.56 7.95 21.29
N LEU A 149 -24.47 8.65 20.93
CA LEU A 149 -23.28 8.81 21.79
C LEU A 149 -23.46 9.99 22.76
N GLY A 150 -24.18 11.04 22.36
CA GLY A 150 -24.21 12.31 23.07
C GLY A 150 -23.15 13.28 22.54
N LEU A 151 -23.43 14.57 22.66
CA LEU A 151 -22.69 15.63 21.96
C LEU A 151 -21.22 15.73 22.43
N GLN A 152 -20.96 15.62 23.73
CA GLN A 152 -19.60 15.71 24.27
C GLN A 152 -18.74 14.49 23.88
N ALA A 153 -19.27 13.27 24.05
CA ALA A 153 -18.57 12.03 23.68
C ALA A 153 -18.31 11.94 22.16
N TYR A 154 -19.23 12.44 21.34
CA TYR A 154 -19.04 12.50 19.88
C TYR A 154 -17.77 13.29 19.52
N PHE A 155 -17.58 14.48 20.10
CA PHE A 155 -16.42 15.33 19.85
C PHE A 155 -15.14 14.86 20.54
N VAL A 156 -15.12 13.77 21.32
CA VAL A 156 -13.86 13.20 21.80
C VAL A 156 -13.12 12.47 20.67
N SER A 157 -13.85 11.81 19.77
CA SER A 157 -13.26 11.05 18.66
C SER A 157 -12.78 11.97 17.53
N LEU A 158 -11.51 11.84 17.11
CA LEU A 158 -10.94 12.57 15.97
C LEU A 158 -11.68 12.29 14.66
N PHE A 159 -12.10 11.05 14.43
CA PHE A 159 -12.84 10.66 13.22
C PHE A 159 -14.23 11.30 13.16
N ASN A 160 -14.91 11.40 14.30
CA ASN A 160 -16.22 12.07 14.38
C ASN A 160 -16.11 13.59 14.19
N ARG A 161 -15.01 14.21 14.66
CA ARG A 161 -14.71 15.62 14.37
C ARG A 161 -14.52 15.86 12.88
N PHE A 162 -13.79 14.97 12.21
CA PHE A 162 -13.57 15.03 10.77
C PHE A 162 -14.87 14.84 9.98
N ASP A 163 -15.68 13.84 10.35
CA ASP A 163 -16.99 13.57 9.74
C ASP A 163 -17.93 14.80 9.84
N CYS A 164 -17.99 15.43 11.01
CA CYS A 164 -18.75 16.67 11.20
C CYS A 164 -18.23 17.81 10.32
N PHE A 165 -16.92 17.97 10.19
CA PHE A 165 -16.33 18.98 9.31
C PHE A 165 -16.67 18.73 7.83
N VAL A 166 -16.59 17.48 7.37
CA VAL A 166 -16.92 17.10 5.98
C VAL A 166 -18.40 17.35 5.69
N VAL A 167 -19.31 16.93 6.57
CA VAL A 167 -20.76 17.12 6.38
C VAL A 167 -21.13 18.61 6.42
N CYS A 168 -20.65 19.37 7.41
CA CYS A 168 -20.90 20.80 7.49
C CYS A 168 -20.32 21.56 6.30
N GLY A 169 -19.12 21.18 5.85
CA GLY A 169 -18.50 21.72 4.63
C GLY A 169 -19.36 21.47 3.40
N GLY A 170 -19.82 20.23 3.18
CA GLY A 170 -20.66 19.88 2.03
C GLY A 170 -22.03 20.56 2.04
N ILE A 171 -22.67 20.71 3.21
CA ILE A 171 -23.93 21.48 3.34
C ILE A 171 -23.69 22.95 2.99
N THR A 172 -22.61 23.53 3.52
CA THR A 172 -22.26 24.93 3.26
C THR A 172 -21.98 25.17 1.78
N GLU A 173 -21.22 24.28 1.13
CA GLU A 173 -20.94 24.32 -0.31
C GLU A 173 -22.24 24.22 -1.12
N THR A 174 -23.11 23.26 -0.81
CA THR A 174 -24.40 23.09 -1.49
C THR A 174 -25.26 24.36 -1.41
N ILE A 175 -25.32 24.99 -0.24
CA ILE A 175 -26.05 26.25 -0.04
C ILE A 175 -25.41 27.39 -0.83
N LEU A 176 -24.08 27.52 -0.82
CA LEU A 176 -23.37 28.59 -1.53
C LEU A 176 -23.51 28.49 -3.05
N VAL A 177 -23.49 27.27 -3.60
CA VAL A 177 -23.72 27.01 -5.03
C VAL A 177 -25.15 27.35 -5.43
N GLU A 178 -26.14 26.93 -4.62
CA GLU A 178 -27.55 27.23 -4.89
C GLU A 178 -27.86 28.74 -4.82
N LEU A 179 -27.12 29.48 -3.98
CA LEU A 179 -27.20 30.94 -3.87
C LEU A 179 -26.34 31.69 -4.92
N ALA A 180 -25.63 30.98 -5.81
CA ALA A 180 -24.75 31.53 -6.85
C ALA A 180 -23.63 32.46 -6.34
N ILE A 181 -23.18 32.29 -5.09
CA ILE A 181 -22.22 33.19 -4.44
C ILE A 181 -20.76 32.80 -4.77
N MET A 182 -20.49 31.52 -5.06
CA MET A 182 -19.13 31.01 -5.30
C MET A 182 -19.13 29.81 -6.26
N SER A 183 -18.10 29.69 -7.11
CA SER A 183 -17.78 28.45 -7.82
C SER A 183 -17.32 27.37 -6.83
N PRO A 184 -17.62 26.08 -7.04
CA PRO A 184 -17.24 25.00 -6.13
C PRO A 184 -15.72 24.96 -5.98
N LEU A 185 -15.22 25.49 -4.87
CA LEU A 185 -13.82 25.42 -4.47
C LEU A 185 -13.77 24.55 -3.23
N GLY A 186 -13.16 23.38 -3.37
CA GLY A 186 -12.95 22.43 -2.28
C GLY A 186 -12.07 23.03 -1.18
N ILE A 187 -12.69 23.59 -0.15
CA ILE A 187 -12.04 24.30 0.97
C ILE A 187 -11.32 23.36 1.98
N SER A 188 -11.16 22.08 1.67
CA SER A 188 -10.59 21.12 2.63
C SER A 188 -9.12 20.77 2.38
N VAL A 189 -8.28 21.75 2.05
CA VAL A 189 -6.86 21.49 1.79
C VAL A 189 -5.96 22.19 2.82
N PHE A 190 -5.23 21.34 3.54
CA PHE A 190 -4.11 21.60 4.44
C PHE A 190 -4.42 21.89 5.91
N ARG A 191 -4.46 20.79 6.67
CA ARG A 191 -3.83 20.78 7.98
C ARG A 191 -2.84 19.63 8.04
N CYS A 192 -1.54 19.93 8.09
CA CYS A 192 -0.53 18.98 8.56
C CYS A 192 0.63 19.72 9.23
N SER A 193 0.87 19.31 10.47
CA SER A 193 1.93 19.74 11.36
C SER A 193 3.20 18.93 11.08
N ILE A 194 4.08 19.47 10.23
CA ILE A 194 5.49 19.05 10.13
C ILE A 194 6.36 20.32 10.06
N ALA A 195 6.08 21.27 10.97
CA ALA A 195 6.55 22.65 10.82
C ALA A 195 8.02 22.88 11.19
N SER A 196 8.68 21.96 11.90
CA SER A 196 10.03 22.26 12.45
C SER A 196 11.17 21.98 11.47
N LEU A 197 11.18 20.82 10.80
CA LEU A 197 12.24 20.47 9.83
C LEU A 197 11.96 21.00 8.41
N LEU A 198 10.68 21.09 8.01
CA LEU A 198 10.30 21.70 6.74
C LEU A 198 10.57 23.21 6.73
N LEU A 199 10.63 23.87 7.89
CA LEU A 199 10.97 25.28 7.99
C LEU A 199 12.42 25.55 7.58
N LEU A 200 13.36 24.66 7.92
CA LEU A 200 14.75 24.81 7.49
C LEU A 200 14.89 24.66 5.98
N LEU A 201 14.24 23.65 5.39
CA LEU A 201 14.21 23.45 3.95
C LEU A 201 13.53 24.63 3.24
N PHE A 202 12.39 25.09 3.76
CA PHE A 202 11.66 26.23 3.21
C PHE A 202 12.47 27.53 3.30
N LEU A 203 13.16 27.76 4.43
CA LEU A 203 14.07 28.89 4.60
C LEU A 203 15.22 28.83 3.59
N PHE A 204 15.82 27.64 3.38
CA PHE A 204 16.87 27.44 2.38
C PHE A 204 16.35 27.77 0.97
N ILE A 205 15.17 27.28 0.60
CA ILE A 205 14.53 27.60 -0.69
C ILE A 205 14.32 29.11 -0.82
N ILE A 206 13.82 29.80 0.22
CA ILE A 206 13.63 31.26 0.20
C ILE A 206 14.95 31.99 -0.03
N ILE A 207 16.01 31.64 0.71
CA ILE A 207 17.32 32.29 0.59
C ILE A 207 17.85 32.17 -0.84
N PHE A 208 17.82 30.97 -1.42
CA PHE A 208 18.28 30.75 -2.78
C PHE A 208 17.37 31.39 -3.84
N SER A 209 16.07 31.48 -3.58
CA SER A 209 15.13 32.18 -4.48
C SER A 209 15.43 33.67 -4.53
N LEU A 210 15.64 34.31 -3.37
CA LEU A 210 16.01 35.72 -3.30
C LEU A 210 17.39 35.98 -3.92
N LEU A 211 18.38 35.12 -3.64
CA LEU A 211 19.70 35.22 -4.27
C LEU A 211 19.60 35.07 -5.80
N GLY A 212 18.79 34.12 -6.28
CA GLY A 212 18.54 33.92 -7.71
C GLY A 212 17.90 35.15 -8.36
N MET A 213 16.94 35.80 -7.69
CA MET A 213 16.36 37.05 -8.18
C MET A 213 17.41 38.17 -8.30
N GLN A 214 18.32 38.31 -7.32
CA GLN A 214 19.38 39.32 -7.39
C GLN A 214 20.39 39.04 -8.51
N VAL A 215 20.70 37.77 -8.77
CA VAL A 215 21.68 37.38 -9.78
C VAL A 215 21.07 37.37 -11.18
N PHE A 216 19.85 36.87 -11.36
CA PHE A 216 19.26 36.55 -12.67
C PHE A 216 17.98 37.31 -13.01
N GLY A 217 17.41 38.10 -12.08
CA GLY A 217 16.13 38.78 -12.30
C GLY A 217 16.15 39.67 -13.55
N GLY A 218 15.21 39.46 -14.46
CA GLY A 218 15.07 40.18 -15.72
C GLY A 218 16.12 39.87 -16.79
N LYS A 219 17.04 38.92 -16.55
CA LYS A 219 18.14 38.61 -17.47
C LYS A 219 17.88 37.43 -18.41
N PHE A 220 16.78 36.70 -18.22
CA PHE A 220 16.44 35.50 -19.00
C PHE A 220 15.66 35.82 -20.30
N ASN A 221 15.72 37.07 -20.76
CA ASN A 221 15.06 37.53 -21.98
C ASN A 221 16.03 37.49 -23.16
N PHE A 222 16.18 36.31 -23.78
CA PHE A 222 17.14 36.07 -24.87
C PHE A 222 16.57 36.40 -26.26
N ASP A 223 15.29 36.05 -26.50
CA ASP A 223 14.59 36.23 -27.77
C ASP A 223 13.13 36.66 -27.51
N GLU A 224 12.63 37.67 -28.23
CA GLU A 224 11.24 38.15 -28.09
C GLU A 224 10.17 37.10 -28.46
N THR A 225 10.56 36.01 -29.12
CA THR A 225 9.63 34.97 -29.63
C THR A 225 9.53 33.74 -28.73
N GLN A 226 10.44 33.53 -27.78
CA GLN A 226 10.41 32.39 -26.85
C GLN A 226 10.41 32.85 -25.40
N THR A 227 9.26 32.72 -24.74
CA THR A 227 9.16 32.98 -23.30
C THR A 227 9.66 31.77 -22.51
N LYS A 228 10.76 31.97 -21.78
CA LYS A 228 11.23 30.98 -20.81
C LYS A 228 10.29 30.98 -19.61
N ARG A 229 9.87 29.78 -19.19
CA ARG A 229 8.93 29.61 -18.06
C ARG A 229 9.63 29.64 -16.71
N SER A 230 10.80 29.00 -16.60
CA SER A 230 11.56 28.91 -15.36
C SER A 230 12.53 30.09 -15.23
N THR A 231 12.02 31.22 -14.73
CA THR A 231 12.79 32.47 -14.56
C THR A 231 12.86 32.91 -13.09
N PHE A 232 13.69 33.91 -12.84
CA PHE A 232 13.88 34.53 -11.52
C PHE A 232 13.32 35.95 -11.45
N ASP A 233 12.30 36.27 -12.27
CA ASP A 233 11.78 37.63 -12.40
C ASP A 233 10.90 38.05 -11.22
N ASN A 234 10.09 37.11 -10.72
CA ASN A 234 9.17 37.31 -9.60
C ASN A 234 9.44 36.31 -8.49
N PHE A 235 9.15 36.68 -7.24
CA PHE A 235 9.41 35.82 -6.09
C PHE A 235 8.72 34.43 -6.16
N PRO A 236 7.42 34.30 -6.51
CA PRO A 236 6.79 32.99 -6.65
C PRO A 236 7.41 32.14 -7.78
N GLN A 237 7.80 32.77 -8.89
CA GLN A 237 8.41 32.06 -10.02
C GLN A 237 9.83 31.60 -9.70
N ALA A 238 10.60 32.43 -8.96
CA ALA A 238 11.91 32.05 -8.45
C ALA A 238 11.80 30.88 -7.46
N LEU A 239 10.78 30.88 -6.59
CA LEU A 239 10.50 29.78 -5.66
C LEU A 239 10.27 28.46 -6.40
N LEU A 240 9.44 28.48 -7.46
CA LEU A 240 9.18 27.32 -8.31
C LEU A 240 10.44 26.87 -9.06
N THR A 241 11.24 27.80 -9.56
CA THR A 241 12.48 27.50 -10.29
C THR A 241 13.53 26.87 -9.36
N VAL A 242 13.69 27.37 -8.14
CA VAL A 242 14.57 26.75 -7.12
C VAL A 242 14.05 25.37 -6.73
N PHE A 243 12.73 25.21 -6.56
CA PHE A 243 12.13 23.91 -6.28
C PHE A 243 12.39 22.91 -7.42
N GLN A 244 12.22 23.31 -8.68
CA GLN A 244 12.54 22.51 -9.86
C GLN A 244 14.03 22.08 -9.88
N ILE A 245 14.95 22.97 -9.52
CA ILE A 245 16.37 22.61 -9.43
C ILE A 245 16.62 21.58 -8.31
N LEU A 246 15.92 21.71 -7.18
CA LEU A 246 16.03 20.76 -6.06
C LEU A 246 15.47 19.38 -6.38
N THR A 247 14.43 19.27 -7.22
CA THR A 247 13.94 17.95 -7.68
C THR A 247 14.89 17.28 -8.67
N GLY A 248 15.84 18.05 -9.23
CA GLY A 248 16.76 17.59 -10.26
C GLY A 248 16.12 17.47 -11.64
N GLU A 249 14.95 18.07 -11.84
CA GLU A 249 14.25 18.06 -13.13
C GLU A 249 14.68 19.27 -13.98
N ASP A 250 15.29 19.00 -15.12
CA ASP A 250 15.70 20.03 -16.11
C ASP A 250 16.54 21.19 -15.53
N TRP A 251 17.24 20.94 -14.42
CA TRP A 251 18.08 21.92 -13.73
C TRP A 251 19.24 22.43 -14.60
N ASN A 252 19.71 21.58 -15.51
CA ASN A 252 20.76 21.89 -16.46
C ASN A 252 20.29 22.91 -17.50
N ALA A 253 19.02 22.86 -17.95
CA ALA A 253 18.50 23.86 -18.86
C ALA A 253 18.43 25.25 -18.21
N VAL A 254 17.96 25.31 -16.96
CA VAL A 254 17.94 26.57 -16.17
C VAL A 254 19.37 27.10 -15.96
N MET A 255 20.33 26.20 -15.71
CA MET A 255 21.75 26.58 -15.62
C MET A 255 22.30 27.11 -16.95
N TYR A 256 21.98 26.48 -18.07
CA TYR A 256 22.42 26.94 -19.39
C TYR A 256 21.87 28.32 -19.71
N ASP A 257 20.59 28.56 -19.43
CA ASP A 257 19.98 29.89 -19.54
C ASP A 257 20.70 30.88 -18.61
N GLY A 258 21.04 30.48 -17.39
CA GLY A 258 21.87 31.27 -16.46
C GLY A 258 23.25 31.65 -17.00
N ILE A 259 23.94 30.74 -17.70
CA ILE A 259 25.26 31.01 -18.31
C ILE A 259 25.11 31.97 -19.49
N MET A 260 24.09 31.75 -20.33
CA MET A 260 23.83 32.58 -21.50
C MET A 260 23.44 34.01 -21.12
N ALA A 261 22.77 34.20 -19.98
CA ALA A 261 22.42 35.54 -19.43
C ALA A 261 23.65 36.43 -19.17
N TYR A 262 24.83 35.84 -19.06
CA TYR A 262 26.09 36.53 -18.76
C TYR A 262 27.08 36.49 -19.94
N GLY A 263 26.58 36.34 -21.17
CA GLY A 263 27.39 36.34 -22.38
C GLY A 263 28.00 34.98 -22.75
N GLY A 264 27.46 33.90 -22.19
CA GLY A 264 27.81 32.53 -22.57
C GLY A 264 29.08 31.96 -21.91
N PRO A 265 29.53 30.76 -22.36
CA PRO A 265 30.62 30.01 -21.72
C PRO A 265 31.99 30.70 -21.77
N SER A 266 32.20 31.59 -22.74
CA SER A 266 33.47 32.29 -22.93
C SER A 266 33.60 33.57 -22.08
N SER A 267 32.53 33.96 -21.38
CA SER A 267 32.45 35.17 -20.55
C SER A 267 32.39 34.80 -19.06
N SER A 268 31.95 35.72 -18.19
CA SER A 268 31.69 35.48 -16.76
C SER A 268 30.55 34.50 -16.48
N GLY A 269 29.84 34.00 -17.50
CA GLY A 269 28.70 33.08 -17.34
C GLY A 269 29.07 31.77 -16.65
N MET A 270 30.30 31.27 -16.84
CA MET A 270 30.78 30.06 -16.16
C MET A 270 30.88 30.21 -14.63
N ILE A 271 31.13 31.42 -14.13
CA ILE A 271 31.19 31.69 -12.68
C ILE A 271 29.78 31.51 -12.07
N VAL A 272 28.76 31.84 -12.84
CA VAL A 272 27.38 31.81 -12.40
C VAL A 272 26.84 30.37 -12.31
N SER A 273 27.46 29.41 -13.00
CA SER A 273 27.20 27.97 -12.85
C SER A 273 27.40 27.46 -11.42
N PHE A 274 28.31 28.09 -10.64
CA PHE A 274 28.53 27.71 -9.24
C PHE A 274 27.29 27.88 -8.36
N TYR A 275 26.44 28.88 -8.64
CA TYR A 275 25.17 29.04 -7.93
C TYR A 275 24.30 27.78 -8.03
N PHE A 276 24.14 27.24 -9.26
CA PHE A 276 23.32 26.05 -9.51
C PHE A 276 23.94 24.79 -8.91
N ILE A 277 25.26 24.64 -9.00
CA ILE A 277 25.98 23.49 -8.41
C ILE A 277 25.85 23.49 -6.89
N ILE A 278 26.04 24.64 -6.23
CA ILE A 278 25.91 24.77 -4.77
C ILE A 278 24.46 24.52 -4.36
N LEU A 279 23.48 25.11 -5.07
CA LEU A 279 22.07 24.89 -4.80
C LEU A 279 21.72 23.39 -4.89
N PHE A 280 22.16 22.71 -5.95
CA PHE A 280 21.87 21.30 -6.16
C PHE A 280 22.52 20.41 -5.10
N ILE A 281 23.81 20.60 -4.81
CA ILE A 281 24.54 19.75 -3.84
C ILE A 281 24.05 20.01 -2.42
N CYS A 282 24.05 21.27 -1.96
CA CYS A 282 23.66 21.62 -0.60
C CYS A 282 22.17 21.33 -0.38
N GLY A 283 21.32 21.64 -1.36
CA GLY A 283 19.90 21.40 -1.30
C GLY A 283 19.55 19.91 -1.19
N ASN A 284 20.13 19.07 -2.06
CA ASN A 284 19.91 17.62 -1.98
C ASN A 284 20.51 17.00 -0.72
N TYR A 285 21.61 17.54 -0.18
CA TYR A 285 22.14 17.11 1.10
C TYR A 285 21.15 17.40 2.25
N ILE A 286 20.52 18.59 2.26
CA ILE A 286 19.49 18.92 3.25
C ILE A 286 18.27 18.00 3.08
N LEU A 287 17.80 17.78 1.84
CA LEU A 287 16.67 16.88 1.56
C LEU A 287 16.95 15.44 2.04
N LEU A 288 18.14 14.91 1.77
CA LEU A 288 18.55 13.59 2.21
C LEU A 288 18.53 13.48 3.74
N ASN A 289 19.05 14.48 4.45
CA ASN A 289 19.05 14.49 5.90
C ASN A 289 17.63 14.58 6.49
N VAL A 290 16.74 15.36 5.87
CA VAL A 290 15.33 15.42 6.26
C VAL A 290 14.65 14.07 6.04
N PHE A 291 14.83 13.45 4.87
CA PHE A 291 14.27 12.14 4.56
C PHE A 291 14.78 11.06 5.52
N LEU A 292 16.09 10.99 5.76
CA LEU A 292 16.70 10.03 6.66
C LEU A 292 16.22 10.20 8.11
N ALA A 293 16.12 11.43 8.60
CA ALA A 293 15.61 11.70 9.94
C ALA A 293 14.18 11.16 10.10
N ILE A 294 13.29 11.52 9.18
CA ILE A 294 11.88 11.06 9.19
C ILE A 294 11.79 9.53 9.07
N ALA A 295 12.57 8.92 8.16
CA ALA A 295 12.53 7.48 7.96
C ALA A 295 13.03 6.70 9.19
N VAL A 296 14.09 7.17 9.85
CA VAL A 296 14.64 6.53 11.05
C VAL A 296 13.66 6.65 12.22
N ASP A 297 13.08 7.83 12.44
CA ASP A 297 12.12 8.06 13.52
C ASP A 297 10.86 7.20 13.31
N ASN A 298 10.29 7.21 12.10
CA ASN A 298 9.10 6.41 11.80
C ASN A 298 9.36 4.89 11.88
N LEU A 299 10.55 4.43 11.47
CA LEU A 299 10.91 3.02 11.57
C LEU A 299 11.07 2.60 13.04
N ALA A 300 11.64 3.47 13.88
CA ALA A 300 11.77 3.21 15.31
C ALA A 300 10.41 3.16 16.02
N ASP A 301 9.50 4.08 15.68
CA ASP A 301 8.13 4.09 16.19
C ASP A 301 7.37 2.82 15.76
N ALA A 302 7.52 2.40 14.50
CA ALA A 302 6.90 1.16 14.00
C ALA A 302 7.42 -0.10 14.71
N GLU A 303 8.74 -0.22 14.91
CA GLU A 303 9.34 -1.31 15.70
C GLU A 303 8.80 -1.33 17.15
N SER A 304 8.60 -0.15 17.75
CA SER A 304 8.10 -0.02 19.13
C SER A 304 6.66 -0.47 19.33
N LEU A 305 5.81 -0.23 18.32
CA LEU A 305 4.39 -0.53 18.35
C LEU A 305 4.09 -2.00 18.04
N ASN A 306 4.96 -2.66 17.26
CA ASN A 306 4.80 -4.07 16.91
C ASN A 306 5.31 -5.01 18.02
N ALA A 307 6.41 -4.67 18.71
CA ALA A 307 6.99 -5.52 19.75
C ALA A 307 6.06 -5.96 20.92
N PRO A 308 5.10 -5.14 21.40
CA PRO A 308 4.10 -5.57 22.39
C PRO A 308 2.94 -6.39 21.80
N ARG A 309 2.65 -6.27 20.48
CA ARG A 309 1.61 -7.07 19.82
C ARG A 309 2.08 -8.52 19.71
N ASP A 310 3.31 -8.72 19.25
CA ASP A 310 3.93 -10.05 19.19
C ASP A 310 3.85 -10.75 20.55
N LYS A 311 4.17 -10.05 21.65
CA LYS A 311 4.06 -10.58 23.02
C LYS A 311 2.64 -10.81 23.53
N LYS A 312 1.64 -10.10 23.02
CA LYS A 312 0.23 -10.28 23.39
C LYS A 312 -0.40 -11.43 22.62
N ASP A 313 0.01 -11.62 21.36
CA ASP A 313 -0.43 -12.72 20.52
C ASP A 313 0.19 -14.03 21.00
N GLU A 314 1.49 -14.06 21.36
CA GLU A 314 2.14 -15.17 22.07
C GLU A 314 1.38 -15.57 23.35
N LYS A 315 0.99 -14.59 24.18
CA LYS A 315 0.24 -14.84 25.42
C LYS A 315 -1.21 -15.29 25.23
N LYS A 316 -1.81 -15.02 24.07
CA LYS A 316 -3.17 -15.49 23.75
C LYS A 316 -3.16 -16.93 23.25
N GLU A 317 -2.10 -17.34 22.57
CA GLU A 317 -1.89 -18.73 22.16
C GLU A 317 -1.54 -19.65 23.34
N GLU A 318 -0.93 -19.11 24.42
CA GLU A 318 -0.67 -19.83 25.67
C GLU A 318 -1.88 -19.99 26.61
N ALA A 319 -3.06 -19.42 26.28
CA ALA A 319 -4.26 -19.63 27.09
C ALA A 319 -4.79 -21.07 26.87
N PRO A 320 -5.12 -21.83 27.93
CA PRO A 320 -5.49 -23.24 27.78
C PRO A 320 -6.79 -23.36 26.99
N VAL A 321 -6.70 -24.01 25.83
CA VAL A 321 -7.84 -24.48 25.04
C VAL A 321 -8.45 -25.66 25.79
N GLU A 322 -9.71 -25.51 26.23
CA GLU A 322 -10.48 -26.64 26.74
C GLU A 322 -10.70 -27.64 25.59
N GLU A 323 -10.26 -28.89 25.79
CA GLU A 323 -10.33 -29.97 24.81
C GLU A 323 -11.79 -30.37 24.53
N GLU A 324 -12.29 -30.05 23.34
CA GLU A 324 -13.38 -30.81 22.70
C GLU A 324 -12.77 -31.68 21.60
N GLU A 325 -12.83 -33.00 21.80
CA GLU A 325 -12.49 -34.02 20.82
C GLU A 325 -13.42 -33.92 19.61
N ASP A 326 -12.88 -33.64 18.42
CA ASP A 326 -13.46 -34.16 17.19
C ASP A 326 -12.42 -34.36 16.08
N ASN A 327 -12.44 -35.56 15.52
CA ASN A 327 -11.51 -36.06 14.51
C ASN A 327 -11.72 -35.37 13.15
N ALA A 328 -10.74 -34.61 12.68
CA ALA A 328 -10.62 -34.26 11.26
C ALA A 328 -9.14 -34.24 10.83
N ALA A 329 -8.91 -34.75 9.61
CA ALA A 329 -7.62 -35.11 9.04
C ALA A 329 -6.52 -34.04 9.14
N ALA A 330 -5.35 -34.47 9.58
CA ALA A 330 -4.12 -33.69 9.66
C ALA A 330 -3.71 -33.15 8.27
N GLU A 331 -3.75 -31.83 8.15
CA GLU A 331 -2.90 -31.08 7.22
C GLU A 331 -1.58 -30.81 7.94
N GLU A 332 -0.48 -31.35 7.41
CA GLU A 332 0.87 -31.02 7.87
C GLU A 332 1.17 -29.55 7.50
N GLU A 333 0.93 -28.64 8.44
CA GLU A 333 1.57 -27.33 8.45
C GLU A 333 3.05 -27.51 8.83
N GLU A 334 3.96 -27.02 7.98
CA GLU A 334 5.38 -26.98 8.28
C GLU A 334 5.61 -25.99 9.45
N GLU A 335 5.84 -26.50 10.66
CA GLU A 335 6.37 -25.72 11.79
C GLU A 335 7.65 -24.99 11.35
N GLU A 336 7.65 -23.66 11.44
CA GLU A 336 8.87 -22.86 11.40
C GLU A 336 9.75 -23.26 12.60
N PRO A 337 11.04 -23.64 12.40
CA PRO A 337 11.88 -23.98 13.53
C PRO A 337 12.22 -22.71 14.33
N GLU A 338 11.85 -22.70 15.61
CA GLU A 338 12.34 -21.72 16.59
C GLU A 338 13.86 -21.59 16.48
N VAL A 339 14.35 -20.37 16.28
CA VAL A 339 15.79 -20.09 16.16
C VAL A 339 16.41 -20.13 17.56
N PRO A 340 17.27 -21.11 17.91
CA PRO A 340 17.87 -21.15 19.23
C PRO A 340 18.81 -19.97 19.41
N ALA A 341 18.75 -19.30 20.57
CA ALA A 341 19.70 -18.28 20.98
C ALA A 341 21.07 -18.92 21.31
N GLY A 342 21.79 -19.36 20.28
CA GLY A 342 23.15 -19.90 20.35
C GLY A 342 24.09 -19.21 19.35
N PRO A 343 25.41 -19.42 19.45
CA PRO A 343 26.36 -18.87 18.48
C PRO A 343 26.01 -19.37 17.07
N ARG A 344 25.88 -18.45 16.11
CA ARG A 344 25.57 -18.80 14.70
C ARG A 344 26.59 -19.84 14.19
N PRO A 345 26.14 -20.98 13.65
CA PRO A 345 27.05 -21.99 13.13
C PRO A 345 27.84 -21.45 11.93
N ALA A 346 29.06 -21.96 11.74
CA ALA A 346 29.91 -21.59 10.61
C ALA A 346 29.22 -21.96 9.27
N ILE A 347 29.31 -21.07 8.28
CA ILE A 347 28.67 -21.23 6.94
C ILE A 347 29.02 -22.57 6.26
N SER A 348 30.15 -23.20 6.64
CA SER A 348 30.57 -24.51 6.15
C SER A 348 29.69 -25.69 6.59
N GLU A 349 28.94 -25.59 7.69
CA GLU A 349 28.05 -26.66 8.19
C GLU A 349 26.61 -26.58 7.66
N LEU A 350 26.24 -25.49 6.97
CA LEU A 350 24.92 -25.26 6.37
C LEU A 350 24.73 -25.94 5.00
N VAL A 351 25.68 -26.75 4.55
CA VAL A 351 25.50 -27.59 3.35
C VAL A 351 24.64 -28.81 3.72
N LYS A 352 23.34 -28.58 3.96
CA LYS A 352 22.33 -29.64 3.96
C LYS A 352 22.54 -30.42 2.66
N LYS A 353 22.99 -31.69 2.75
CA LYS A 353 22.98 -32.61 1.60
C LYS A 353 21.59 -32.55 0.99
N GLU A 354 21.52 -32.28 -0.32
CA GLU A 354 20.26 -32.25 -1.08
C GLU A 354 19.45 -33.51 -0.77
N LYS A 355 18.37 -33.34 0.01
CA LYS A 355 17.40 -34.40 0.23
C LYS A 355 16.61 -34.51 -1.08
N ILE A 356 17.00 -35.47 -1.93
CA ILE A 356 16.29 -35.77 -3.16
C ILE A 356 14.84 -36.08 -2.76
N THR A 357 13.87 -35.39 -3.37
CA THR A 357 12.45 -35.63 -3.09
C THR A 357 12.13 -37.09 -3.39
N PRO A 358 11.48 -37.83 -2.47
CA PRO A 358 11.09 -39.22 -2.72
C PRO A 358 10.09 -39.29 -3.88
N ILE A 359 10.10 -40.40 -4.62
CA ILE A 359 9.17 -40.63 -5.72
C ILE A 359 7.76 -40.72 -5.11
N PRO A 360 6.81 -39.87 -5.55
CA PRO A 360 5.50 -39.81 -4.91
C PRO A 360 4.68 -41.08 -5.13
N ASP A 361 3.76 -41.32 -4.21
CA ASP A 361 3.19 -42.63 -3.94
C ASP A 361 2.10 -43.08 -4.95
N GLY A 362 1.71 -42.24 -5.89
CA GLY A 362 0.73 -42.58 -6.92
C GLY A 362 1.31 -43.25 -8.17
N SER A 363 0.45 -43.84 -9.00
CA SER A 363 0.83 -44.26 -10.36
C SER A 363 0.66 -43.08 -11.33
N ALA A 364 1.70 -42.73 -12.09
CA ALA A 364 1.61 -41.65 -13.06
C ALA A 364 0.69 -42.07 -14.22
N PHE A 365 -0.36 -41.27 -14.49
CA PHE A 365 -1.38 -41.51 -15.52
C PHE A 365 -2.06 -42.90 -15.43
N PHE A 366 -2.13 -43.50 -14.24
CA PHE A 366 -2.62 -44.86 -14.02
C PHE A 366 -1.83 -45.99 -14.72
N ILE A 367 -0.74 -45.68 -15.46
CA ILE A 367 0.02 -46.64 -16.27
C ILE A 367 1.41 -46.92 -15.68
N PHE A 368 2.05 -45.92 -15.06
CA PHE A 368 3.42 -46.04 -14.54
C PHE A 368 3.46 -46.14 -13.01
N SER A 369 3.55 -47.37 -12.49
CA SER A 369 3.74 -47.64 -11.05
C SER A 369 5.10 -47.14 -10.53
N LYS A 370 5.25 -46.99 -9.21
CA LYS A 370 6.48 -46.50 -8.54
C LYS A 370 7.74 -47.30 -8.91
N THR A 371 7.57 -48.59 -9.20
CA THR A 371 8.67 -49.55 -9.47
C THR A 371 9.04 -49.63 -10.96
N ASN A 372 8.37 -48.89 -11.84
CA ASN A 372 8.65 -48.96 -13.27
C ASN A 372 10.07 -48.40 -13.57
N PRO A 373 10.94 -49.15 -14.28
CA PRO A 373 12.30 -48.72 -14.58
C PRO A 373 12.36 -47.41 -15.35
N ILE A 374 11.35 -47.11 -16.18
CA ILE A 374 11.26 -45.86 -16.95
C ILE A 374 11.07 -44.67 -16.00
N ARG A 375 10.18 -44.78 -15.01
CA ARG A 375 9.92 -43.71 -14.03
C ARG A 375 11.12 -43.46 -13.13
N VAL A 376 11.75 -44.53 -12.64
CA VAL A 376 12.98 -44.47 -11.83
C VAL A 376 14.13 -43.85 -12.64
N GLY A 377 14.26 -44.24 -13.92
CA GLY A 377 15.23 -43.67 -14.86
C GLY A 377 15.01 -42.17 -15.10
N CYS A 378 13.77 -41.74 -15.37
CA CYS A 378 13.41 -40.33 -15.52
C CYS A 378 13.72 -39.52 -14.26
N HIS A 379 13.36 -40.03 -13.08
CA HIS A 379 13.63 -39.39 -11.81
C HIS A 379 15.15 -39.24 -11.55
N LYS A 380 15.95 -40.27 -11.88
CA LYS A 380 17.41 -40.22 -11.78
C LYS A 380 18.03 -39.21 -12.76
N LEU A 381 17.49 -39.10 -13.98
CA LEU A 381 17.97 -38.18 -15.01
C LEU A 381 17.68 -36.72 -14.65
N ILE A 382 16.47 -36.41 -14.17
CA ILE A 382 16.06 -35.04 -13.81
C ILE A 382 16.89 -34.47 -12.67
N ASN A 383 17.21 -35.30 -11.68
CA ASN A 383 18.02 -34.91 -10.51
C ASN A 383 19.53 -34.88 -10.82
N HIS A 384 19.96 -35.24 -12.02
CA HIS A 384 21.37 -35.25 -12.37
C HIS A 384 21.93 -33.83 -12.60
N HIS A 385 23.08 -33.51 -12.01
CA HIS A 385 23.66 -32.17 -12.08
C HIS A 385 24.03 -31.75 -13.52
N ILE A 386 24.44 -32.70 -14.37
CA ILE A 386 24.74 -32.42 -15.78
C ILE A 386 23.46 -32.05 -16.55
N PHE A 387 22.35 -32.75 -16.29
CA PHE A 387 21.08 -32.45 -16.93
C PHE A 387 20.59 -31.04 -16.55
N THR A 388 20.68 -30.70 -15.26
CA THR A 388 20.32 -29.36 -14.76
C THR A 388 21.17 -28.25 -15.41
N ASN A 389 22.49 -28.41 -15.50
CA ASN A 389 23.37 -27.42 -16.13
C ASN A 389 23.10 -27.30 -17.63
N LEU A 390 22.85 -28.41 -18.32
CA LEU A 390 22.57 -28.43 -19.75
C LEU A 390 21.26 -27.70 -20.09
N ILE A 391 20.20 -27.90 -19.29
CA ILE A 391 18.95 -27.14 -19.45
C ILE A 391 19.18 -25.65 -19.19
N LEU A 392 19.99 -25.28 -18.20
CA LEU A 392 20.34 -23.88 -17.94
C LEU A 392 21.04 -23.25 -19.16
N VAL A 393 22.00 -23.94 -19.78
CA VAL A 393 22.68 -23.48 -21.00
C VAL A 393 21.68 -23.27 -22.13
N PHE A 394 20.72 -24.18 -22.33
CA PHE A 394 19.68 -24.00 -23.34
C PHE A 394 18.72 -22.84 -23.05
N ILE A 395 18.41 -22.56 -21.78
CA ILE A 395 17.66 -21.36 -21.39
C ILE A 395 18.44 -20.10 -21.79
N MET A 396 19.75 -20.06 -21.53
CA MET A 396 20.60 -18.93 -21.92
C MET A 396 20.68 -18.75 -23.44
N LEU A 397 20.92 -19.83 -24.19
CA LEU A 397 20.97 -19.78 -25.65
C LEU A 397 19.62 -19.39 -26.28
N SER A 398 18.51 -19.87 -25.72
CA SER A 398 17.17 -19.47 -26.14
C SER A 398 16.88 -17.98 -25.89
N SER A 399 17.40 -17.43 -24.79
CA SER A 399 17.29 -16.01 -24.46
C SER A 399 18.13 -15.13 -25.41
N VAL A 400 19.35 -15.57 -25.75
CA VAL A 400 20.19 -14.91 -26.76
C VAL A 400 19.55 -14.96 -28.15
N SER A 401 18.93 -16.08 -28.51
CA SER A 401 18.20 -16.21 -29.77
C SER A 401 17.04 -15.22 -29.89
N LEU A 402 16.32 -14.96 -28.78
CA LEU A 402 15.25 -13.96 -28.75
C LEU A 402 15.80 -12.53 -28.91
N ALA A 403 16.93 -12.22 -28.25
CA ALA A 403 17.58 -10.92 -28.37
C ALA A 403 18.16 -10.64 -29.77
N ALA A 404 18.47 -11.69 -30.53
CA ALA A 404 19.04 -11.60 -31.88
C ALA A 404 17.99 -11.40 -33.00
N GLU A 405 16.69 -11.47 -32.68
CA GLU A 405 15.61 -11.32 -33.65
C GLU A 405 15.58 -9.90 -34.24
N ASP A 406 15.43 -9.78 -35.57
CA ASP A 406 15.22 -8.49 -36.23
C ASP A 406 13.76 -8.05 -36.14
N PRO A 407 13.43 -6.93 -35.47
CA PRO A 407 12.04 -6.46 -35.38
C PRO A 407 11.53 -5.84 -36.70
N ILE A 408 12.42 -5.40 -37.60
CA ILE A 408 12.04 -4.68 -38.83
C ILE A 408 11.90 -5.66 -40.00
N ARG A 409 12.81 -6.64 -40.10
CA ARG A 409 12.91 -7.54 -41.26
C ARG A 409 12.48 -8.96 -40.92
N ASN A 410 11.17 -9.19 -40.87
CA ASN A 410 10.57 -10.49 -40.57
C ASN A 410 11.05 -11.66 -41.46
N PHE A 411 11.31 -11.40 -42.76
CA PHE A 411 11.75 -12.43 -43.72
C PHE A 411 13.28 -12.48 -43.93
N SER A 412 14.07 -11.87 -43.04
CA SER A 412 15.53 -11.96 -43.10
C SER A 412 16.00 -13.40 -42.91
N ALA A 413 17.07 -13.81 -43.60
CA ALA A 413 17.71 -15.11 -43.40
C ALA A 413 18.06 -15.37 -41.93
N ARG A 414 18.41 -14.30 -41.18
CA ARG A 414 18.63 -14.35 -39.73
C ARG A 414 17.37 -14.83 -38.98
N ASN A 415 16.21 -14.23 -39.25
CA ASN A 415 14.97 -14.60 -38.56
C ASN A 415 14.47 -16.00 -38.95
N ILE A 416 14.72 -16.43 -40.19
CA ILE A 416 14.43 -17.81 -40.61
C ILE A 416 15.29 -18.81 -39.82
N ILE A 417 16.59 -18.55 -39.69
CA ILE A 417 17.51 -19.40 -38.91
C ILE A 417 17.14 -19.39 -37.42
N LEU A 418 16.86 -18.23 -36.85
CA LEU A 418 16.41 -18.10 -35.45
C LEU A 418 15.08 -18.82 -35.21
N GLY A 419 14.20 -18.87 -36.22
CA GLY A 419 12.98 -19.68 -36.18
C GLY A 419 13.27 -21.18 -36.03
N TYR A 420 14.27 -21.73 -36.73
CA TYR A 420 14.68 -23.12 -36.55
C TYR A 420 15.23 -23.40 -35.15
N PHE A 421 16.04 -22.48 -34.60
CA PHE A 421 16.51 -22.57 -33.22
C PHE A 421 15.35 -22.53 -32.21
N ASP A 422 14.33 -21.71 -32.48
CA ASP A 422 13.13 -21.61 -31.64
C ASP A 422 12.37 -22.94 -31.54
N TYR A 423 12.22 -23.65 -32.67
CA TYR A 423 11.65 -25.00 -32.71
C TYR A 423 12.51 -25.99 -31.91
N ALA A 424 13.83 -25.96 -32.08
CA ALA A 424 14.75 -26.85 -31.39
C ALA A 424 14.71 -26.64 -29.86
N PHE A 425 14.77 -25.40 -29.39
CA PHE A 425 14.69 -25.10 -27.95
C PHE A 425 13.33 -25.49 -27.37
N THR A 426 12.23 -25.21 -28.06
CA THR A 426 10.89 -25.59 -27.58
C THR A 426 10.73 -27.11 -27.51
N ALA A 427 11.30 -27.86 -28.45
CA ALA A 427 11.30 -29.33 -28.40
C ALA A 427 12.07 -29.84 -27.18
N ILE A 428 13.28 -29.32 -26.93
CA ILE A 428 14.11 -29.67 -25.76
C ILE A 428 13.34 -29.40 -24.45
N PHE A 429 12.69 -28.24 -24.34
CA PHE A 429 11.93 -27.87 -23.15
C PHE A 429 10.63 -28.66 -22.99
N THR A 430 9.98 -29.05 -24.09
CA THR A 430 8.84 -29.97 -24.07
C THR A 430 9.26 -31.33 -23.51
N VAL A 431 10.41 -31.85 -23.94
CA VAL A 431 10.98 -33.11 -23.40
C VAL A 431 11.30 -32.97 -21.91
N GLU A 432 11.89 -31.85 -21.49
CA GLU A 432 12.17 -31.58 -20.07
C GLU A 432 10.88 -31.58 -19.22
N ILE A 433 9.82 -30.92 -19.69
CA ILE A 433 8.51 -30.92 -19.01
C ILE A 433 7.92 -32.32 -18.97
N LEU A 434 7.97 -33.06 -20.08
CA LEU A 434 7.44 -34.42 -20.14
C LEU A 434 8.16 -35.35 -19.15
N LEU A 435 9.50 -35.24 -19.07
CA LEU A 435 10.30 -35.97 -18.07
C LEU A 435 9.89 -35.58 -16.65
N LYS A 436 9.75 -34.28 -16.35
CA LYS A 436 9.29 -33.79 -15.03
C LYS A 436 7.91 -34.31 -14.67
N VAL A 437 6.96 -34.26 -15.60
CA VAL A 437 5.61 -34.80 -15.41
C VAL A 437 5.70 -36.29 -15.10
N LEU A 438 6.43 -37.09 -15.87
CA LEU A 438 6.57 -38.53 -15.62
C LEU A 438 7.27 -38.85 -14.29
N GLY A 439 8.22 -38.01 -13.86
CA GLY A 439 8.94 -38.17 -12.59
C GLY A 439 8.12 -37.79 -11.35
N TYR A 440 7.30 -36.75 -11.44
CA TYR A 440 6.56 -36.16 -10.32
C TYR A 440 5.03 -36.36 -10.36
N ALA A 441 4.49 -37.02 -11.38
CA ALA A 441 3.05 -37.25 -11.47
C ALA A 441 2.55 -38.30 -10.47
N ASP A 442 1.39 -38.00 -9.90
CA ASP A 442 0.51 -38.92 -9.16
C ASP A 442 -0.72 -39.30 -10.02
N TYR A 443 -1.67 -40.05 -9.43
CA TYR A 443 -2.84 -40.66 -10.09
C TYR A 443 -3.58 -39.76 -11.10
N VAL A 444 -3.71 -38.47 -10.81
CA VAL A 444 -4.21 -37.45 -11.74
C VAL A 444 -3.18 -36.32 -11.76
N PHE A 445 -2.87 -35.79 -12.95
CA PHE A 445 -1.86 -34.81 -13.35
C PHE A 445 -1.67 -33.53 -12.48
N THR A 446 -2.24 -33.43 -11.27
CA THR A 446 -2.64 -32.13 -10.71
C THR A 446 -2.07 -31.82 -9.32
N ARG A 447 -1.76 -32.77 -8.43
CA ARG A 447 -1.51 -32.39 -7.01
C ARG A 447 -0.08 -31.96 -6.70
N ALA A 448 0.94 -32.76 -7.02
CA ALA A 448 2.34 -32.43 -6.66
C ALA A 448 3.01 -31.43 -7.63
N PHE A 449 2.77 -31.57 -8.94
CA PHE A 449 3.40 -30.70 -9.96
C PHE A 449 2.83 -29.27 -9.95
N CYS A 450 1.50 -29.12 -9.84
CA CYS A 450 0.84 -27.81 -9.84
C CYS A 450 0.95 -27.06 -8.49
N ARG A 451 1.30 -27.73 -7.38
CA ARG A 451 1.58 -27.06 -6.10
C ARG A 451 2.84 -26.20 -6.16
N ASN A 452 3.81 -26.57 -7.00
CA ASN A 452 5.02 -25.76 -7.19
C ASN A 452 4.79 -24.68 -8.27
N THR A 453 4.63 -23.43 -7.82
CA THR A 453 4.44 -22.24 -8.67
C THR A 453 5.52 -22.08 -9.74
N PHE A 454 6.77 -22.51 -9.49
CA PHE A 454 7.84 -22.42 -10.47
C PHE A 454 7.76 -23.48 -11.58
N ASN A 455 7.20 -24.65 -11.29
CA ASN A 455 6.96 -25.67 -12.30
C ASN A 455 5.76 -25.29 -13.18
N LEU A 456 4.77 -24.60 -12.61
CA LEU A 456 3.65 -24.02 -13.36
C LEU A 456 4.13 -22.95 -14.36
N LEU A 457 5.12 -22.12 -13.97
CA LEU A 457 5.77 -21.16 -14.88
C LEU A 457 6.44 -21.88 -16.06
N ASP A 458 7.24 -22.92 -15.79
CA ASP A 458 7.88 -23.71 -16.85
C ASP A 458 6.85 -24.31 -17.82
N LEU A 459 5.73 -24.84 -17.29
CA LEU A 459 4.62 -25.38 -18.09
C LEU A 459 3.95 -24.30 -18.94
N LEU A 460 3.68 -23.13 -18.35
CA LEU A 460 3.06 -22.00 -19.05
C LEU A 460 3.92 -21.53 -20.23
N VAL A 461 5.23 -21.38 -20.03
CA VAL A 461 6.15 -20.92 -21.08
C VAL A 461 6.24 -21.89 -22.26
N VAL A 462 6.30 -23.19 -21.96
CA VAL A 462 6.31 -24.24 -23.00
C VAL A 462 4.95 -24.32 -23.70
N GLY A 463 3.84 -24.26 -22.94
CA GLY A 463 2.48 -24.26 -23.47
C GLY A 463 2.21 -23.11 -24.44
N VAL A 464 2.59 -21.87 -24.07
CA VAL A 464 2.50 -20.70 -24.95
C VAL A 464 3.30 -20.90 -26.24
N SER A 465 4.51 -21.48 -26.14
CA SER A 465 5.37 -21.72 -27.31
C SER A 465 4.74 -22.77 -28.26
N LEU A 466 4.17 -23.85 -27.72
CA LEU A 466 3.47 -24.88 -28.51
C LEU A 466 2.19 -24.35 -29.17
N VAL A 467 1.35 -23.63 -28.43
CA VAL A 467 0.11 -23.02 -28.98
C VAL A 467 0.45 -22.03 -30.10
N SER A 468 1.51 -21.24 -29.92
CA SER A 468 1.97 -20.32 -30.95
C SER A 468 2.46 -21.03 -32.23
N PHE A 469 2.84 -22.31 -32.17
CA PHE A 469 3.21 -23.09 -33.35
C PHE A 469 2.02 -23.77 -34.01
N CYS A 470 1.07 -24.28 -33.21
CA CYS A 470 -0.16 -24.88 -33.74
C CYS A 470 -1.04 -23.86 -34.48
N ILE A 471 -1.01 -22.59 -34.05
CA ILE A 471 -1.75 -21.51 -34.70
C ILE A 471 -0.83 -20.83 -35.73
N GLN A 472 -0.75 -21.43 -36.93
CA GLN A 472 0.08 -20.93 -38.02
C GLN A 472 -0.56 -19.77 -38.80
N SER A 473 -1.82 -19.46 -38.51
CA SER A 473 -2.59 -18.39 -39.14
C SER A 473 -2.11 -17.02 -38.65
N SER A 474 -1.41 -16.28 -39.51
CA SER A 474 -0.90 -14.92 -39.28
C SER A 474 -1.99 -13.85 -39.11
N ALA A 475 -3.26 -14.21 -39.33
CA ALA A 475 -4.39 -13.28 -39.34
C ALA A 475 -4.91 -12.88 -37.95
N ILE A 476 -4.51 -13.57 -36.88
CA ILE A 476 -5.09 -13.36 -35.54
C ILE A 476 -4.17 -12.47 -34.69
N SER A 477 -4.69 -11.34 -34.17
CA SER A 477 -3.99 -10.43 -33.23
C SER A 477 -3.44 -11.15 -31.99
N VAL A 478 -4.12 -12.21 -31.55
CA VAL A 478 -3.72 -13.10 -30.45
C VAL A 478 -2.36 -13.74 -30.67
N VAL A 479 -1.99 -14.11 -31.91
CA VAL A 479 -0.68 -14.73 -32.21
C VAL A 479 0.47 -13.75 -31.95
N LYS A 480 0.26 -12.43 -32.14
CA LYS A 480 1.26 -11.42 -31.80
C LYS A 480 1.52 -11.37 -30.29
N ILE A 481 0.46 -11.44 -29.47
CA ILE A 481 0.55 -11.46 -28.01
C ILE A 481 1.25 -12.74 -27.53
N LEU A 482 0.91 -13.90 -28.11
CA LEU A 482 1.57 -15.18 -27.78
C LEU A 482 3.06 -15.18 -28.13
N ARG A 483 3.48 -14.48 -29.19
CA ARG A 483 4.90 -14.28 -29.52
C ARG A 483 5.61 -13.42 -28.48
N VAL A 484 4.97 -12.36 -27.96
CA VAL A 484 5.52 -11.51 -26.90
C VAL A 484 5.74 -12.31 -25.61
N LEU A 485 4.81 -13.21 -25.25
CA LEU A 485 4.92 -14.06 -24.05
C LEU A 485 6.15 -15.00 -24.05
N ARG A 486 6.82 -15.20 -25.19
CA ARG A 486 8.11 -15.91 -25.27
C ARG A 486 9.22 -15.18 -24.49
N VAL A 487 9.05 -13.89 -24.18
CA VAL A 487 9.94 -13.12 -23.29
C VAL A 487 10.00 -13.67 -21.86
N LEU A 488 9.07 -14.55 -21.47
CA LEU A 488 9.07 -15.21 -20.16
C LEU A 488 10.09 -16.35 -20.04
N ARG A 489 10.72 -16.80 -21.14
CA ARG A 489 11.72 -17.90 -21.15
C ARG A 489 12.89 -17.71 -20.18
N PRO A 490 13.50 -16.52 -20.02
CA PRO A 490 14.57 -16.31 -19.06
C PRO A 490 14.13 -16.52 -17.61
N LEU A 491 12.84 -16.34 -17.27
CA LEU A 491 12.33 -16.52 -15.90
C LEU A 491 12.45 -17.98 -15.43
N ARG A 492 12.55 -18.93 -16.36
CA ARG A 492 12.78 -20.35 -16.05
C ARG A 492 14.13 -20.59 -15.36
N ALA A 493 15.11 -19.70 -15.56
CA ALA A 493 16.38 -19.73 -14.86
C ALA A 493 16.20 -19.56 -13.33
N ILE A 494 15.16 -18.85 -12.89
CA ILE A 494 14.80 -18.72 -11.46
C ILE A 494 14.53 -20.10 -10.86
N ASN A 495 13.83 -20.99 -11.59
CA ASN A 495 13.57 -22.34 -11.08
C ASN A 495 14.86 -23.18 -10.93
N ARG A 496 15.93 -22.82 -11.64
CA ARG A 496 17.19 -23.59 -11.69
C ARG A 496 18.28 -23.04 -10.77
N ALA A 497 18.32 -21.73 -10.58
CA ALA A 497 19.30 -21.07 -9.71
C ALA A 497 18.71 -20.87 -8.29
N LYS A 498 19.18 -21.67 -7.32
CA LYS A 498 18.74 -21.58 -5.91
C LYS A 498 18.94 -20.18 -5.31
N GLY A 499 20.04 -19.51 -5.62
CA GLY A 499 20.29 -18.14 -5.17
C GLY A 499 19.22 -17.16 -5.68
N LEU A 500 18.78 -17.31 -6.92
CA LEU A 500 17.74 -16.45 -7.51
C LEU A 500 16.35 -16.73 -6.91
N LYS A 501 16.05 -18.00 -6.55
CA LYS A 501 14.83 -18.35 -5.80
C LYS A 501 14.75 -17.63 -4.46
N HIS A 502 15.83 -17.69 -3.69
CA HIS A 502 15.87 -17.04 -2.38
C HIS A 502 15.68 -15.52 -2.49
N VAL A 503 16.34 -14.88 -3.46
CA VAL A 503 16.17 -13.44 -3.71
C VAL A 503 14.71 -13.11 -4.04
N VAL A 504 14.08 -13.86 -4.95
CA VAL A 504 12.67 -13.64 -5.33
C VAL A 504 11.72 -13.89 -4.16
N GLN A 505 11.97 -14.90 -3.34
CA GLN A 505 11.18 -15.16 -2.12
C GLN A 505 11.31 -14.01 -1.12
N CYS A 506 12.52 -13.50 -0.88
CA CYS A 506 12.72 -12.33 -0.03
C CYS A 506 11.94 -11.11 -0.54
N VAL A 507 11.87 -10.91 -1.87
CA VAL A 507 11.05 -9.85 -2.47
C VAL A 507 9.56 -10.06 -2.22
N PHE A 508 9.03 -11.28 -2.37
CA PHE A 508 7.62 -11.56 -2.08
C PHE A 508 7.26 -11.33 -0.61
N VAL A 509 8.12 -11.75 0.32
CA VAL A 509 7.95 -11.47 1.76
C VAL A 509 7.93 -9.95 2.00
N ALA A 510 8.88 -9.20 1.41
CA ALA A 510 8.93 -7.76 1.55
C ALA A 510 7.66 -7.06 0.99
N ILE A 511 7.15 -7.48 -0.16
CA ILE A 511 5.92 -6.91 -0.75
C ILE A 511 4.72 -7.05 0.20
N ARG A 512 4.58 -8.19 0.88
CA ARG A 512 3.48 -8.39 1.85
C ARG A 512 3.59 -7.42 3.03
N THR A 513 4.81 -7.14 3.49
CA THR A 513 5.04 -6.19 4.60
C THR A 513 4.80 -4.73 4.20
N ILE A 514 5.11 -4.36 2.96
CA ILE A 514 4.97 -2.98 2.45
C ILE A 514 3.54 -2.71 1.90
N GLY A 515 2.72 -3.76 1.74
CA GLY A 515 1.39 -3.68 1.14
C GLY A 515 0.48 -2.60 1.74
N ASN A 516 0.45 -2.46 3.06
CA ASN A 516 -0.35 -1.42 3.73
C ASN A 516 0.09 -0.01 3.33
N ILE A 517 1.40 0.26 3.27
CA ILE A 517 1.96 1.56 2.86
C ILE A 517 1.66 1.83 1.39
N MET A 518 1.75 0.81 0.53
CA MET A 518 1.39 0.93 -0.89
C MET A 518 -0.09 1.30 -1.08
N ILE A 519 -0.98 0.72 -0.29
CA ILE A 519 -2.42 1.07 -0.32
C ILE A 519 -2.60 2.54 0.06
N VAL A 520 -2.01 3.00 1.17
CA VAL A 520 -2.11 4.43 1.58
C VAL A 520 -1.56 5.36 0.50
N THR A 521 -0.41 5.04 -0.09
CA THR A 521 0.21 5.86 -1.14
C THR A 521 -0.64 5.90 -2.40
N THR A 522 -1.23 4.77 -2.78
CA THR A 522 -2.14 4.67 -3.94
C THR A 522 -3.43 5.47 -3.70
N LEU A 523 -3.99 5.42 -2.49
CA LEU A 523 -5.14 6.23 -2.11
C LEU A 523 -4.82 7.73 -2.17
N LEU A 524 -3.67 8.15 -1.67
CA LEU A 524 -3.21 9.54 -1.76
C LEU A 524 -3.05 10.00 -3.21
N GLN A 525 -2.45 9.16 -4.06
CA GLN A 525 -2.30 9.43 -5.49
C GLN A 525 -3.66 9.55 -6.19
N PHE A 526 -4.60 8.67 -5.85
CA PHE A 526 -5.97 8.73 -6.34
C PHE A 526 -6.68 10.03 -5.92
N MET A 527 -6.54 10.47 -4.66
CA MET A 527 -7.09 11.74 -4.20
C MET A 527 -6.53 12.93 -4.98
N PHE A 528 -5.21 13.01 -5.17
CA PHE A 528 -4.57 14.06 -5.97
C PHE A 528 -4.96 13.99 -7.45
N ALA A 529 -5.17 12.79 -7.99
CA ALA A 529 -5.66 12.62 -9.36
C ALA A 529 -7.07 13.21 -9.52
N CYS A 530 -7.99 12.93 -8.59
CA CYS A 530 -9.34 13.53 -8.60
C CYS A 530 -9.28 15.06 -8.49
N ILE A 531 -8.45 15.61 -7.61
CA ILE A 531 -8.23 17.07 -7.52
C ILE A 531 -7.67 17.62 -8.85
N GLY A 532 -6.73 16.90 -9.47
CA GLY A 532 -6.17 17.26 -10.76
C GLY A 532 -7.22 17.29 -11.87
N VAL A 533 -8.12 16.31 -11.92
CA VAL A 533 -9.25 16.31 -12.87
C VAL A 533 -10.12 17.55 -12.66
N GLN A 534 -10.47 17.88 -11.41
CA GLN A 534 -11.28 19.06 -11.11
C GLN A 534 -10.63 20.39 -11.53
N LEU A 535 -9.32 20.52 -11.32
CA LEU A 535 -8.58 21.74 -11.61
C LEU A 535 -8.22 21.90 -13.10
N PHE A 536 -7.95 20.79 -13.80
CA PHE A 536 -7.37 20.80 -15.14
C PHE A 536 -8.30 20.27 -16.24
N LYS A 537 -9.50 19.74 -15.90
CA LYS A 537 -10.55 19.57 -16.90
C LYS A 537 -10.87 20.96 -17.45
N VAL A 538 -10.63 21.16 -18.74
CA VAL A 538 -10.91 22.44 -19.39
C VAL A 538 -12.43 22.63 -19.33
N ASN A 539 -12.88 23.78 -18.79
CA ASN A 539 -14.29 24.19 -18.86
C ASN A 539 -14.76 24.35 -20.30
#